data_AF-A0A4U9UXW3-F1
#
_entry.id   AF-A0A4U9UXW3-F1
#
_cell.length_a   1.000
_cell.length_b   1.000
_cell.length_c   1.000
_cell.angle_alpha   90.00
_cell.angle_beta   90.00
_cell.angle_gamma   90.00
#
_symmetry.space_group_name_H-M   'P 1'
#
loop_
_entity.id
_entity.type
_entity.pdbx_description
1 polymer ?
#
loop_
_entity_poly.entity_id
_entity_poly.type
_entity_poly.pdbx_seq_one_letter_code
_entity_poly.pdbx_strand_id
1 'polypeptide(L)'
;MLTATELADYLVAKGVPFREAHHIVGEAVVEAIRQGKPLEDLPLSDLQKFNSVIGDDVYPILSLQSCWISARPRAVSLLSRLPMRSPRRKKRLF
;
A
#
# COMPACT_ATOMS: atom_id res chain seq x y z
N MET A 1 -4.74 -8.02 -5.05
CA MET A 1 -5.81 -7.51 -4.19
C MET A 1 -5.15 -6.93 -2.94
N LEU A 2 -4.82 -5.63 -2.96
CA LEU A 2 -4.06 -4.98 -1.88
C LEU A 2 -4.50 -3.52 -1.62
N THR A 3 -5.62 -3.08 -2.20
CA THR A 3 -6.06 -1.67 -2.17
C THR A 3 -7.20 -1.38 -1.20
N ALA A 4 -8.07 -2.35 -0.91
CA ALA A 4 -9.20 -2.16 0.01
C ALA A 4 -8.77 -2.02 1.47
N THR A 5 -7.84 -2.87 1.93
CA THR A 5 -7.32 -2.81 3.31
C THR A 5 -6.62 -1.49 3.59
N GLU A 6 -5.77 -1.02 2.67
CA GLU A 6 -5.07 0.26 2.79
C GLU A 6 -6.03 1.45 2.78
N LEU A 7 -7.11 1.40 1.99
CA LEU A 7 -8.15 2.44 2.02
C LEU A 7 -8.90 2.45 3.36
N ALA A 8 -9.14 1.28 3.97
CA ALA A 8 -9.75 1.21 5.29
C ALA A 8 -8.83 1.81 6.36
N ASP A 9 -7.55 1.48 6.32
CA ASP A 9 -6.55 2.03 7.24
C ASP A 9 -6.38 3.54 7.07
N TYR A 10 -6.45 4.06 5.84
CA TYR A 10 -6.47 5.49 5.55
C TYR A 10 -7.66 6.20 6.23
N LEU A 11 -8.87 5.66 6.09
CA LEU A 11 -10.07 6.23 6.72
C LEU A 11 -9.96 6.21 8.25
N VAL A 12 -9.43 5.12 8.81
CA VAL A 12 -9.18 4.99 10.26
C VAL A 12 -8.16 6.02 10.74
N ALA A 13 -7.07 6.22 9.99
CA ALA A 13 -6.06 7.23 10.29
C ALA A 13 -6.63 8.67 10.25
N LYS A 14 -7.69 8.91 9.46
CA LYS A 14 -8.42 10.19 9.38
C LYS A 14 -9.51 10.33 10.46
N GLY A 15 -9.68 9.33 11.33
CA GLY A 15 -10.63 9.37 12.45
C GLY A 15 -11.96 8.68 12.21
N VAL A 16 -12.14 7.99 11.08
CA VAL A 16 -13.34 7.18 10.82
C VAL A 16 -13.27 5.89 11.64
N PRO A 17 -14.32 5.51 12.38
CA PRO A 17 -14.33 4.23 13.10
C PRO A 17 -14.10 3.04 12.16
N PHE A 18 -13.30 2.04 12.58
CA PHE A 18 -12.95 0.88 11.74
C PHE A 18 -14.17 0.18 11.11
N ARG A 19 -15.25 0.02 11.88
CA ARG A 19 -16.50 -0.60 11.39
C ARG A 19 -17.12 0.20 10.23
N GLU A 20 -17.08 1.52 10.31
CA GLU A 20 -17.61 2.42 9.29
C GLU A 20 -16.68 2.50 8.09
N ALA A 21 -15.37 2.58 8.32
CA ALA A 21 -14.35 2.53 7.28
C ALA A 21 -14.48 1.25 6.42
N HIS A 22 -14.64 0.09 7.06
CA HIS A 22 -14.80 -1.18 6.35
C HIS A 22 -16.11 -1.25 5.54
N HIS A 23 -17.17 -0.57 5.99
CA HIS A 23 -18.43 -0.47 5.25
C HIS A 23 -18.27 0.41 4.00
N ILE A 24 -17.74 1.62 4.18
CA ILE A 24 -17.45 2.59 3.12
C ILE A 24 -16.57 1.98 2.03
N VAL A 25 -15.48 1.31 2.42
CA VAL A 25 -14.57 0.65 1.48
C VAL A 25 -15.28 -0.47 0.73
N GLY A 26 -16.14 -1.25 1.40
CA GLY A 26 -16.94 -2.29 0.76
C GLY A 26 -17.81 -1.73 -0.37
N GLU A 27 -18.53 -0.64 -0.11
CA GLU A 27 -19.35 0.04 -1.12
C GLU A 27 -18.51 0.60 -2.27
N ALA A 28 -17.37 1.24 -1.97
CA ALA A 28 -16.46 1.76 -2.98
C ALA A 28 -15.89 0.65 -3.88
N VAL A 29 -15.57 -0.52 -3.32
CA VAL A 29 -15.12 -1.70 -4.08
C VAL A 29 -16.23 -2.24 -4.98
N VAL A 30 -17.45 -2.34 -4.47
CA VAL A 30 -18.59 -2.78 -5.30
C VAL A 30 -18.82 -1.81 -6.45
N GLU A 31 -18.73 -0.50 -6.21
CA GLU A 31 -18.89 0.51 -7.26
C GLU A 31 -17.75 0.45 -8.30
N ALA A 32 -16.50 0.27 -7.86
CA ALA A 32 -15.35 0.08 -8.74
C ALA A 32 -15.55 -1.13 -9.66
N ILE A 33 -15.98 -2.26 -9.09
CA ILE A 33 -16.30 -3.49 -9.84
C ILE A 33 -17.44 -3.23 -10.82
N ARG A 34 -18.49 -2.52 -10.40
CA ARG A 34 -19.65 -2.18 -11.24
C ARG A 34 -19.26 -1.31 -12.44
N GLN A 35 -18.32 -0.39 -12.26
CA GLN A 35 -17.78 0.45 -13.32
C GLN A 35 -16.68 -0.22 -14.16
N GLY A 36 -16.21 -1.41 -13.75
CA GLY A 36 -15.11 -2.11 -14.41
C GLY A 36 -13.76 -1.40 -14.30
N LYS A 37 -13.57 -0.60 -13.24
CA LYS A 37 -12.36 0.20 -12.99
C LYS A 37 -11.71 -0.20 -11.67
N PRO A 38 -10.37 -0.08 -11.54
CA PRO A 38 -9.72 -0.20 -10.25
C PRO A 38 -10.06 1.02 -9.35
N LEU A 39 -9.92 0.87 -8.02
CA LEU A 39 -10.20 1.97 -7.08
C LEU A 39 -9.33 3.21 -7.34
N GLU A 40 -8.10 3.03 -7.79
CA GLU A 40 -7.18 4.11 -8.14
C GLU A 40 -7.61 4.92 -9.38
N ASP A 41 -8.47 4.36 -10.23
CA ASP A 41 -9.03 5.05 -11.40
C ASP A 41 -10.41 5.69 -11.11
N LEU A 42 -10.94 5.53 -9.90
CA LEU A 42 -12.17 6.22 -9.52
C LEU A 42 -11.87 7.71 -9.33
N PRO A 43 -12.72 8.61 -9.88
CA PRO A 43 -12.54 10.04 -9.67
C PRO A 43 -12.76 10.39 -8.20
N LEU A 44 -12.02 11.37 -7.70
CA LEU A 44 -12.12 11.80 -6.30
C LEU A 44 -13.55 12.16 -5.92
N SER A 45 -14.29 12.77 -6.84
CA SER A 45 -15.71 13.11 -6.67
C SER A 45 -16.59 11.88 -6.39
N ASP A 46 -16.26 10.71 -6.93
CA ASP A 46 -16.98 9.46 -6.65
C ASP A 46 -16.57 8.91 -5.29
N LEU A 47 -15.28 8.97 -4.94
CA LEU A 47 -14.80 8.55 -3.62
C LEU A 47 -15.38 9.43 -2.49
N GLN A 48 -15.47 10.74 -2.73
CA GLN A 48 -16.04 11.71 -1.78
C GLN A 48 -17.54 11.54 -1.54
N LYS A 49 -18.26 10.84 -2.43
CA LYS A 49 -19.67 10.47 -2.16
C LYS A 49 -19.78 9.52 -0.98
N PHE A 50 -18.77 8.68 -0.76
CA PHE A 50 -18.77 7.74 0.36
C PHE A 50 -18.27 8.39 1.65
N ASN A 51 -17.25 9.24 1.57
CA ASN A 51 -16.80 10.03 2.72
C ASN A 51 -16.06 11.30 2.29
N SER A 52 -16.48 12.44 2.83
CA SER A 52 -15.87 13.75 2.56
C SER A 52 -14.45 13.92 3.13
N VAL A 53 -14.01 13.01 4.01
CA VAL A 53 -12.62 13.00 4.51
C VAL A 53 -11.60 12.51 3.47
N ILE A 54 -12.07 11.88 2.38
CA ILE A 54 -11.22 11.37 1.31
C ILE A 54 -10.74 12.54 0.44
N GLY A 55 -9.42 12.70 0.37
CA GLY A 55 -8.75 13.72 -0.46
C GLY A 55 -7.84 13.09 -1.52
N ASP A 56 -7.15 13.96 -2.28
CA ASP A 56 -6.18 13.55 -3.30
C ASP A 56 -5.00 12.72 -2.75
N ASP A 57 -4.79 12.79 -1.43
CA ASP A 57 -3.79 11.99 -0.71
C ASP A 57 -4.11 10.49 -0.65
N VAL A 58 -5.28 10.07 -1.16
CA VAL A 58 -5.66 8.66 -1.30
C VAL A 58 -4.93 7.95 -2.45
N TYR A 59 -4.68 8.62 -3.57
CA TYR A 59 -4.08 8.00 -4.76
C TYR A 59 -2.64 7.48 -4.54
N PRO A 60 -1.76 8.19 -3.80
CA PRO A 60 -0.44 7.66 -3.43
C PRO A 60 -0.52 6.36 -2.63
N ILE A 61 -1.56 6.18 -1.81
CA ILE A 61 -1.78 4.99 -0.97
C ILE A 61 -2.32 3.83 -1.81
N LEU A 62 -3.18 4.14 -2.78
CA LEU A 62 -3.73 3.15 -3.71
C LEU A 62 -2.69 2.70 -4.75
N SER A 63 -1.67 3.51 -5.04
CA SER A 63 -0.60 3.16 -5.99
C SER A 63 0.28 2.00 -5.49
N LEU A 64 0.72 1.13 -6.41
CA LEU A 64 1.57 -0.05 -6.18
C LEU A 64 2.80 0.17 -5.28
N GLN A 65 3.32 1.40 -5.19
CA GLN A 65 4.43 1.75 -4.29
C GLN A 65 4.07 1.60 -2.80
N SER A 66 2.81 1.83 -2.40
CA SER A 66 2.38 1.67 -1.00
C SER A 66 2.57 0.25 -0.50
N CYS A 67 2.29 -0.74 -1.35
CA CYS A 67 2.47 -2.16 -1.01
C CYS A 67 3.91 -2.50 -0.61
N TRP A 68 4.92 -1.83 -1.18
CA TRP A 68 6.32 -2.06 -0.82
C TRP A 68 6.68 -1.42 0.53
N ILE A 69 6.03 -0.30 0.89
CA ILE A 69 6.33 0.47 2.10
C ILE A 69 5.64 -0.14 3.33
N SER A 70 4.38 -0.56 3.20
CA SER A 70 3.60 -1.21 4.28
C SER A 70 4.13 -2.63 4.58
N ALA A 71 4.63 -3.33 3.55
CA ALA A 71 5.28 -4.64 3.69
C ALA A 71 6.76 -4.57 4.11
N ARG A 72 7.09 -3.79 5.15
CA ARG A 72 8.36 -3.95 5.86
C ARG A 72 8.19 -4.97 6.99
N PRO A 73 8.51 -6.26 6.78
CA PRO A 73 8.79 -7.13 7.92
C PRO A 73 9.97 -6.52 8.70
N ARG A 74 9.92 -6.57 10.03
CA ARG A 74 10.97 -6.13 10.98
C ARG A 74 12.32 -6.87 10.84
N ALA A 75 12.74 -7.27 9.64
CA ALA A 75 13.84 -8.19 9.42
C ALA A 75 15.03 -7.61 8.62
N VAL A 76 15.05 -6.32 8.28
CA VAL A 76 16.20 -5.71 7.56
C VAL A 76 16.89 -4.63 8.40
N SER A 77 17.29 -4.99 9.62
CA SER A 77 18.29 -4.21 10.39
C SER A 77 19.55 -5.02 10.73
N LEU A 78 19.69 -6.24 10.21
CA LEU A 78 20.77 -7.17 10.57
C LEU A 78 21.68 -7.60 9.40
N LEU A 79 21.53 -7.01 8.21
CA LEU A 79 22.37 -7.32 7.04
C LEU A 79 23.27 -6.17 6.57
N SER A 80 23.37 -5.09 7.34
CA SER A 80 24.37 -4.02 7.11
C SER A 80 25.71 -4.27 7.83
N ARG A 81 25.92 -5.46 8.41
CA ARG A 81 27.18 -5.85 9.08
C ARG A 81 27.83 -7.11 8.50
N LEU A 82 27.82 -7.27 7.18
CA LEU A 82 28.69 -8.25 6.53
C LEU A 82 29.77 -7.51 5.72
N PRO A 83 31.07 -7.63 6.08
CA PRO A 83 32.13 -7.04 5.29
C PRO A 83 32.22 -7.76 3.95
N MET A 84 32.18 -6.99 2.87
CA MET A 84 32.42 -7.46 1.51
C MET A 84 33.80 -8.13 1.42
N ARG A 85 33.84 -9.47 1.39
CA ARG A 85 35.07 -10.22 1.11
C ARG A 85 35.13 -10.50 -0.40
N SER A 86 36.03 -9.80 -1.10
CA SER A 86 36.21 -9.95 -2.55
C SER A 86 36.73 -11.35 -2.91
N PRO A 87 36.41 -11.89 -4.10
CA PRO A 87 37.02 -13.10 -4.60
C PRO A 87 38.31 -12.78 -5.37
N ARG A 88 39.49 -12.96 -4.75
CA ARG A 88 40.78 -12.97 -5.48
C ARG A 88 41.29 -14.39 -5.71
N ARG A 89 41.07 -14.80 -6.96
CA ARG A 89 41.80 -15.73 -7.85
C ARG A 89 42.97 -16.55 -7.27
N LYS A 90 42.88 -17.85 -7.60
CA LYS A 90 43.94 -18.87 -7.67
C LYS A 90 45.31 -18.34 -8.11
N LYS A 91 46.35 -18.71 -7.37
CA LYS A 91 47.72 -19.02 -7.83
C LYS A 91 48.18 -20.22 -6.97
N ARG A 92 48.15 -21.45 -7.49
CA ARG A 92 49.29 -22.15 -8.11
C ARG A 92 50.62 -21.79 -7.46
N LEU A 93 51.18 -22.70 -6.67
CA LEU A 93 52.62 -22.98 -6.64
C LEU A 93 52.89 -24.33 -5.93
N PHE A 94 53.60 -25.19 -6.67
CA PHE A 94 54.28 -26.46 -6.37
C PHE A 94 53.51 -27.59 -5.68
#